data_AF-A0A378JGN9-F1
#
_entry.id   AF-A0A378JGN9-F1
#
_cell.length_a   1.000
_cell.length_b   1.000
_cell.length_c   1.000
_cell.angle_alpha   90.00
_cell.angle_beta   90.00
_cell.angle_gamma   90.00
#
_symmetry.space_group_name_H-M   'P 1'
#
loop_
_entity.id
_entity.type
_entity.pdbx_description
1 polymer ?
#
loop_
_entity_poly.entity_id
_entity_poly.type
_entity_poly.pdbx_seq_one_letter_code
_entity_poly.pdbx_strand_id
1 'polypeptide(L)'
;MPYPKLSPVLNNCPLHAITPELKNEIIKFKTIAPYDNGHNVDYELLKNKFATFYGFPPDTFTWSKFADVLEKYNEFDTQIIMGPVLREFMKDKMPGDEFVKMVAGANELPIEQHISNMTEINAHTARYESLSPDEVFGYVGKHLGFSIQYVKNDRGEISHAPNPIATIQMYHQGGIDGAKVGGHWERSNNTEEIVDVEQENDTQLTSLLPLLGNDNDINSHGFGLLKKHVQTTAKVTEENDLKHEFLILTTSAEQINFYIKALTVLPKDLAVPLLGDRLTEETANFVSEYIPTLQVREPIYEQWFRAEPEYKPHLNEEEELVIINLLNPPEYPEALQVAKHRVVEKDPKTEHLTEQEQQALEATISEQKKELPKEIFDNYKKEITELIKNRKTIMENAEINASKDESELTDEELAIKLQAREFTEAGFKP
;
A
#
# COMPACT_ATOMS: atom_id res chain seq x y z
N MET A 1 17.89 23.46 -4.30
CA MET A 1 17.32 22.88 -3.07
C MET A 1 17.99 21.53 -2.88
N PRO A 2 18.22 21.06 -1.65
CA PRO A 2 18.76 19.73 -1.41
C PRO A 2 17.84 18.65 -2.01
N TYR A 3 18.40 17.51 -2.37
CA TYR A 3 17.69 16.34 -2.91
C TYR A 3 17.45 15.31 -1.81
N PRO A 4 16.28 14.64 -1.80
CA PRO A 4 16.08 13.50 -0.93
C PRO A 4 17.03 12.38 -1.33
N LYS A 5 17.63 11.73 -0.33
CA LYS A 5 18.40 10.49 -0.51
C LYS A 5 17.53 9.45 -1.19
N LEU A 6 18.09 8.72 -2.15
CA LEU A 6 17.33 7.72 -2.88
C LEU A 6 17.19 6.43 -2.05
N SER A 7 15.99 5.90 -1.95
CA SER A 7 15.74 4.70 -1.17
C SER A 7 16.32 3.47 -1.88
N PRO A 8 17.11 2.62 -1.20
CA PRO A 8 17.56 1.34 -1.74
C PRO A 8 16.49 0.24 -1.68
N VAL A 9 15.34 0.52 -1.05
CA VAL A 9 14.24 -0.44 -0.89
C VAL A 9 13.77 -0.93 -2.26
N LEU A 10 13.61 -2.25 -2.38
CA LEU A 10 13.26 -2.95 -3.63
C LEU A 10 14.24 -2.74 -4.81
N ASN A 11 15.40 -2.10 -4.59
CA ASN A 11 16.40 -1.80 -5.63
C ASN A 11 15.87 -0.89 -6.76
N ASN A 12 15.08 0.12 -6.38
CA ASN A 12 14.47 1.09 -7.31
C ASN A 12 15.18 2.45 -7.36
N CYS A 13 16.36 2.61 -6.74
CA CYS A 13 17.09 3.90 -6.67
C CYS A 13 17.13 4.69 -7.99
N PRO A 14 17.42 4.08 -9.17
CA PRO A 14 17.43 4.83 -10.42
C PRO A 14 16.08 5.48 -10.77
N LEU A 15 14.97 4.78 -10.50
CA LEU A 15 13.62 5.32 -10.70
C LEU A 15 13.28 6.37 -9.65
N HIS A 16 13.77 6.20 -8.43
CA HIS A 16 13.56 7.18 -7.37
C HIS A 16 14.16 8.56 -7.69
N ALA A 17 15.20 8.61 -8.55
CA ALA A 17 15.79 9.87 -9.00
C ALA A 17 14.77 10.78 -9.72
N ILE A 18 13.74 10.20 -10.36
CA ILE A 18 12.72 10.95 -11.09
C ILE A 18 11.48 11.31 -10.27
N THR A 19 11.32 10.68 -9.10
CA THR A 19 10.10 10.80 -8.30
C THR A 19 9.75 12.25 -7.91
N PRO A 20 10.71 13.12 -7.50
CA PRO A 20 10.36 14.50 -7.11
C PRO A 20 9.75 15.31 -8.26
N GLU A 21 10.37 15.28 -9.45
CA GLU A 21 9.83 15.95 -10.65
C GLU A 21 8.51 15.34 -11.08
N LEU A 22 8.39 14.02 -11.02
CA LEU A 22 7.16 13.31 -11.37
C LEU A 22 5.99 13.71 -10.46
N LYS A 23 6.20 13.73 -9.14
CA LYS A 23 5.19 14.18 -8.17
C LYS A 23 4.75 15.62 -8.44
N ASN A 24 5.71 16.53 -8.62
CA ASN A 24 5.43 17.93 -8.94
C ASN A 24 4.61 18.08 -10.22
N GLU A 25 4.89 17.26 -11.22
CA GLU A 25 4.14 17.27 -12.48
C GLU A 25 2.71 16.74 -12.31
N ILE A 26 2.51 15.67 -11.55
CA ILE A 26 1.18 15.12 -11.24
C ILE A 26 0.31 16.15 -10.49
N ILE A 27 0.89 16.92 -9.57
CA ILE A 27 0.17 17.98 -8.84
C ILE A 27 -0.34 19.09 -9.77
N LYS A 28 0.33 19.36 -10.89
CA LYS A 28 -0.15 20.34 -11.89
C LYS A 28 -1.43 19.89 -12.58
N PHE A 29 -1.60 18.57 -12.84
CA PHE A 29 -2.84 18.03 -13.42
C PHE A 29 -4.07 18.25 -12.52
N LYS A 30 -3.88 18.33 -11.21
CA LYS A 30 -4.95 18.70 -10.26
C LYS A 30 -5.32 20.19 -10.34
N THR A 31 -4.35 21.07 -10.57
CA THR A 31 -4.51 22.52 -10.33
C THR A 31 -4.74 23.36 -11.58
N ILE A 32 -4.38 22.86 -12.77
CA ILE A 32 -4.44 23.61 -14.04
C ILE A 32 -5.39 22.90 -15.00
N ALA A 33 -6.50 23.54 -15.36
CA ALA A 33 -7.48 22.98 -16.29
C ALA A 33 -7.61 23.85 -17.56
N PRO A 34 -7.39 23.29 -18.78
CA PRO A 34 -6.73 22.02 -19.09
C PRO A 34 -5.19 22.15 -19.09
N TYR A 35 -4.50 21.29 -18.33
CA TYR A 35 -3.04 21.16 -18.36
C TYR A 35 -2.60 20.20 -19.48
N ASP A 36 -1.59 20.61 -20.23
CA ASP A 36 -0.95 19.78 -21.26
C ASP A 36 0.58 19.96 -21.16
N ASN A 37 1.27 18.87 -20.87
CA ASN A 37 2.73 18.83 -20.80
C ASN A 37 3.36 18.16 -22.03
N GLY A 38 2.55 17.83 -23.05
CA GLY A 38 2.97 17.11 -24.25
C GLY A 38 3.09 15.60 -24.07
N HIS A 39 2.85 15.07 -22.86
CA HIS A 39 2.99 13.66 -22.48
C HIS A 39 1.72 13.09 -21.83
N ASN A 40 0.58 13.77 -21.98
CA ASN A 40 -0.67 13.47 -21.27
C ASN A 40 -1.13 11.99 -21.39
N VAL A 41 -0.92 11.34 -22.54
CA VAL A 41 -1.28 9.92 -22.74
C VAL A 41 -0.49 9.01 -21.79
N ASP A 42 0.78 9.30 -21.61
CA ASP A 42 1.68 8.49 -20.77
C ASP A 42 1.45 8.77 -19.29
N TYR A 43 1.13 10.03 -18.94
CA TYR A 43 0.66 10.39 -17.61
C TYR A 43 -0.68 9.70 -17.26
N GLU A 44 -1.64 9.67 -18.19
CA GLU A 44 -2.92 8.97 -17.98
C GLU A 44 -2.71 7.46 -17.76
N LEU A 45 -1.80 6.84 -18.53
CA LEU A 45 -1.40 5.45 -18.30
C LEU A 45 -0.81 5.27 -16.91
N LEU A 46 0.11 6.14 -16.48
CA LEU A 46 0.71 6.08 -15.14
C LEU A 46 -0.35 6.20 -14.03
N LYS A 47 -1.31 7.13 -14.16
CA LYS A 47 -2.44 7.26 -13.23
C LYS A 47 -3.24 5.96 -13.15
N ASN A 48 -3.54 5.34 -14.28
CA ASN A 48 -4.31 4.10 -14.33
C ASN A 48 -3.53 2.90 -13.77
N LYS A 49 -2.20 2.87 -13.95
CA LYS A 49 -1.32 1.89 -13.29
C LYS A 49 -1.29 2.08 -11.78
N PHE A 50 -1.21 3.32 -11.30
CA PHE A 50 -1.31 3.62 -9.87
C PHE A 50 -2.64 3.13 -9.31
N ALA A 51 -3.75 3.48 -9.98
CA ALA A 51 -5.09 3.06 -9.60
C ALA A 51 -5.17 1.53 -9.49
N THR A 52 -4.79 0.82 -10.55
CA THR A 52 -4.85 -0.64 -10.63
C THR A 52 -3.98 -1.31 -9.56
N PHE A 53 -2.74 -0.86 -9.39
CA PHE A 53 -1.81 -1.46 -8.44
C PHE A 53 -2.33 -1.37 -7.00
N TYR A 54 -2.88 -0.21 -6.63
CA TYR A 54 -3.42 0.07 -5.31
C TYR A 54 -4.91 -0.28 -5.15
N GLY A 55 -5.54 -0.90 -6.16
CA GLY A 55 -6.91 -1.39 -6.08
C GLY A 55 -7.99 -0.31 -6.14
N PHE A 56 -7.69 0.85 -6.71
CA PHE A 56 -8.69 1.85 -7.08
C PHE A 56 -9.27 1.53 -8.47
N PRO A 57 -10.57 1.79 -8.72
CA PRO A 57 -11.13 1.64 -10.06
C PRO A 57 -10.53 2.69 -11.03
N PRO A 58 -9.82 2.29 -12.10
CA PRO A 58 -9.11 3.25 -12.97
C PRO A 58 -10.04 4.27 -13.62
N ASP A 59 -11.24 3.85 -14.01
CA ASP A 59 -12.24 4.67 -14.71
C ASP A 59 -12.78 5.82 -13.86
N THR A 60 -12.72 5.69 -12.53
CA THR A 60 -13.19 6.72 -11.58
C THR A 60 -12.05 7.38 -10.81
N PHE A 61 -10.80 6.94 -11.01
CA PHE A 61 -9.64 7.49 -10.32
C PHE A 61 -9.19 8.79 -11.00
N THR A 62 -9.42 9.92 -10.34
CA THR A 62 -9.21 11.26 -10.90
C THR A 62 -7.79 11.78 -10.65
N TRP A 63 -7.38 12.77 -11.45
CA TRP A 63 -6.13 13.52 -11.23
C TRP A 63 -6.06 14.18 -9.85
N SER A 64 -7.20 14.69 -9.35
CA SER A 64 -7.26 15.23 -7.99
C SER A 64 -6.92 14.16 -6.98
N LYS A 65 -7.61 13.01 -7.01
CA LYS A 65 -7.39 11.93 -6.05
C LYS A 65 -5.96 11.40 -6.10
N PHE A 66 -5.37 11.31 -7.30
CA PHE A 66 -3.96 10.92 -7.44
C PHE A 66 -3.03 11.91 -6.76
N ALA A 67 -3.15 13.21 -7.06
CA ALA A 67 -2.33 14.25 -6.45
C ALA A 67 -2.57 14.36 -4.93
N ASP A 68 -3.82 14.28 -4.48
CA ASP A 68 -4.21 14.32 -3.07
C ASP A 68 -3.52 13.20 -2.27
N VAL A 69 -3.42 12.00 -2.84
CA VAL A 69 -2.68 10.90 -2.21
C VAL A 69 -1.18 11.21 -2.13
N LEU A 70 -0.56 11.66 -3.23
CA LEU A 70 0.88 11.95 -3.25
C LEU A 70 1.27 13.09 -2.31
N GLU A 71 0.40 14.09 -2.12
CA GLU A 71 0.61 15.21 -1.19
C GLU A 71 0.64 14.78 0.29
N LYS A 72 0.15 13.57 0.63
CA LYS A 72 0.19 13.02 1.99
C LYS A 72 1.49 12.32 2.34
N TYR A 73 2.33 12.04 1.36
CA TYR A 73 3.60 11.36 1.55
C TYR A 73 4.76 12.34 1.38
N ASN A 74 5.76 12.23 2.25
CA ASN A 74 7.02 12.96 2.08
C ASN A 74 7.78 12.39 0.86
N GLU A 75 8.92 13.00 0.53
CA GLU A 75 9.68 12.61 -0.66
C GLU A 75 10.27 11.19 -0.56
N PHE A 76 10.55 10.68 0.63
CA PHE A 76 11.02 9.31 0.82
C PHE A 76 9.88 8.30 0.60
N ASP A 77 8.74 8.47 1.27
CA ASP A 77 7.61 7.57 1.12
C ASP A 77 7.03 7.58 -0.30
N THR A 78 7.05 8.74 -0.97
CA THR A 78 6.64 8.86 -2.38
C THR A 78 7.47 7.92 -3.26
N GLN A 79 8.77 7.78 -3.01
CA GLN A 79 9.63 6.84 -3.74
C GLN A 79 9.13 5.40 -3.60
N ILE A 80 8.81 4.99 -2.36
CA ILE A 80 8.34 3.64 -2.05
C ILE A 80 7.01 3.34 -2.76
N ILE A 81 6.05 4.26 -2.75
CA ILE A 81 4.73 4.02 -3.34
C ILE A 81 4.74 4.12 -4.87
N MET A 82 5.66 4.91 -5.45
CA MET A 82 5.74 5.07 -6.91
C MET A 82 6.63 4.03 -7.57
N GLY A 83 7.64 3.48 -6.88
CA GLY A 83 8.58 2.51 -7.44
C GLY A 83 7.92 1.32 -8.16
N PRO A 84 7.03 0.56 -7.50
CA PRO A 84 6.30 -0.56 -8.13
C PRO A 84 5.40 -0.12 -9.29
N VAL A 85 4.76 1.06 -9.17
CA VAL A 85 3.90 1.61 -10.22
C VAL A 85 4.71 1.98 -11.46
N LEU A 86 5.91 2.53 -11.29
CA LEU A 86 6.83 2.82 -12.38
C LEU A 86 7.33 1.54 -13.06
N ARG A 87 7.53 0.44 -12.32
CA ARG A 87 7.86 -0.87 -12.91
C ARG A 87 6.70 -1.42 -13.76
N GLU A 88 5.46 -1.29 -13.30
CA GLU A 88 4.27 -1.65 -14.10
C GLU A 88 4.08 -0.75 -15.31
N PHE A 89 4.43 0.54 -15.22
CA PHE A 89 4.44 1.45 -16.36
C PHE A 89 5.52 1.04 -17.39
N MET A 90 6.73 0.72 -16.94
CA MET A 90 7.80 0.21 -17.80
C MET A 90 7.35 -1.04 -18.57
N LYS A 91 6.67 -1.97 -17.89
CA LYS A 91 6.16 -3.21 -18.50
C LYS A 91 5.27 -2.96 -19.72
N ASP A 92 4.52 -1.86 -19.73
CA ASP A 92 3.67 -1.48 -20.87
C ASP A 92 4.43 -0.66 -21.93
N LYS A 93 5.51 0.03 -21.56
CA LYS A 93 6.31 0.86 -22.48
C LYS A 93 7.43 0.12 -23.19
N MET A 94 7.97 -0.92 -22.57
CA MET A 94 9.07 -1.69 -23.13
C MET A 94 8.68 -2.49 -24.39
N PRO A 95 7.47 -3.06 -24.52
CA PRO A 95 7.05 -3.71 -25.75
C PRO A 95 7.07 -2.76 -26.95
N GLY A 96 7.79 -3.13 -28.00
CA GLY A 96 7.87 -2.35 -29.24
C GLY A 96 8.95 -1.26 -29.25
N ASP A 97 9.70 -1.10 -28.16
CA ASP A 97 10.85 -0.20 -28.11
C ASP A 97 12.11 -0.83 -28.73
N GLU A 98 12.69 -0.18 -29.73
CA GLU A 98 13.94 -0.62 -30.35
C GLU A 98 15.13 -0.63 -29.37
N PHE A 99 15.15 0.27 -28.39
CA PHE A 99 16.17 0.27 -27.35
C PHE A 99 16.11 -1.01 -26.51
N VAL A 100 14.91 -1.48 -26.16
CA VAL A 100 14.71 -2.75 -25.44
C VAL A 100 15.23 -3.93 -26.26
N LYS A 101 14.94 -3.97 -27.57
CA LYS A 101 15.44 -5.03 -28.46
C LYS A 101 16.96 -5.05 -28.53
N MET A 102 17.58 -3.88 -28.62
CA MET A 102 19.03 -3.73 -28.65
C MET A 102 19.68 -4.24 -27.35
N VAL A 103 19.15 -3.83 -26.19
CA VAL A 103 19.69 -4.25 -24.89
C VAL A 103 19.47 -5.74 -24.65
N ALA A 104 18.28 -6.28 -24.95
CA ALA A 104 18.00 -7.71 -24.83
C ALA A 104 18.92 -8.54 -25.73
N GLY A 105 19.13 -8.11 -26.97
CA GLY A 105 20.04 -8.77 -27.92
C GLY A 105 21.51 -8.73 -27.46
N ALA A 106 21.97 -7.62 -26.89
CA ALA A 106 23.32 -7.49 -26.35
C ALA A 106 23.57 -8.42 -25.14
N ASN A 107 22.51 -8.72 -24.38
CA ASN A 107 22.56 -9.63 -23.24
C ASN A 107 22.20 -11.09 -23.60
N GLU A 108 21.99 -11.39 -24.89
CA GLU A 108 21.60 -12.72 -25.37
C GLU A 108 20.30 -13.26 -24.73
N LEU A 109 19.36 -12.36 -24.39
CA LEU A 109 18.08 -12.71 -23.76
C LEU A 109 16.90 -12.57 -24.75
N PRO A 110 15.89 -13.45 -24.67
CA PRO A 110 14.58 -13.17 -25.26
C PRO A 110 14.01 -11.86 -24.71
N ILE A 111 13.37 -11.06 -25.59
CA ILE A 111 12.81 -9.74 -25.22
C ILE A 111 11.87 -9.85 -24.01
N GLU A 112 10.97 -10.83 -23.99
CA GLU A 112 10.01 -10.99 -22.89
C GLU A 112 10.68 -11.34 -21.57
N GLN A 113 11.78 -12.10 -21.62
CA GLN A 113 12.56 -12.40 -20.43
C GLN A 113 13.29 -11.15 -19.91
N HIS A 114 13.82 -10.32 -20.81
CA HIS A 114 14.41 -9.03 -20.43
C HIS A 114 13.38 -8.09 -19.79
N ILE A 115 12.17 -8.01 -20.37
CA ILE A 115 11.07 -7.22 -19.78
C ILE A 115 10.72 -7.73 -18.38
N SER A 116 10.45 -9.03 -18.24
CA SER A 116 10.15 -9.63 -16.93
C SER A 116 11.26 -9.35 -15.90
N ASN A 117 12.54 -9.58 -16.25
CA ASN A 117 13.67 -9.30 -15.37
C ASN A 117 13.74 -7.84 -14.90
N MET A 118 13.38 -6.88 -15.77
CA MET A 118 13.45 -5.45 -15.45
C MET A 118 12.20 -4.91 -14.77
N THR A 119 11.06 -5.60 -14.85
CA THR A 119 9.78 -5.07 -14.32
C THR A 119 9.21 -5.88 -13.19
N GLU A 120 9.71 -7.09 -12.95
CA GLU A 120 9.19 -8.01 -11.93
C GLU A 120 10.23 -8.24 -10.84
N ILE A 121 9.74 -8.64 -9.66
CA ILE A 121 10.60 -8.96 -8.53
C ILE A 121 11.30 -10.29 -8.82
N ASN A 122 12.62 -10.29 -8.70
CA ASN A 122 13.42 -11.48 -8.83
C ASN A 122 13.20 -12.37 -7.59
N ALA A 123 12.68 -13.58 -7.80
CA ALA A 123 12.37 -14.51 -6.72
C ALA A 123 13.59 -14.90 -5.84
N HIS A 124 14.81 -14.79 -6.37
CA HIS A 124 16.04 -15.12 -5.63
C HIS A 124 16.56 -13.98 -4.77
N THR A 125 16.38 -12.73 -5.20
CA THR A 125 16.87 -11.55 -4.47
C THR A 125 15.77 -10.83 -3.71
N ALA A 126 14.51 -11.17 -3.98
CA ALA A 126 13.32 -10.47 -3.51
C ALA A 126 13.24 -9.00 -3.92
N ARG A 127 14.05 -8.56 -4.91
CA ARG A 127 14.14 -7.15 -5.36
C ARG A 127 14.00 -7.07 -6.87
N TYR A 128 13.75 -5.86 -7.39
CA TYR A 128 13.84 -5.60 -8.82
C TYR A 128 15.31 -5.58 -9.28
N GLU A 129 15.56 -5.79 -10.58
CA GLU A 129 16.86 -5.49 -11.16
C GLU A 129 17.14 -3.98 -11.14
N SER A 130 18.38 -3.60 -10.83
CA SER A 130 18.79 -2.21 -10.90
C SER A 130 18.86 -1.76 -12.35
N LEU A 131 18.47 -0.51 -12.60
CA LEU A 131 18.57 0.15 -13.90
C LEU A 131 19.80 1.05 -13.98
N SER A 132 20.31 1.21 -15.19
CA SER A 132 21.25 2.26 -15.57
C SER A 132 20.50 3.55 -15.97
N PRO A 133 21.18 4.71 -16.06
CA PRO A 133 20.55 5.97 -16.49
C PRO A 133 19.92 5.89 -17.89
N ASP A 134 20.53 5.16 -18.81
CA ASP A 134 19.99 4.96 -20.17
C ASP A 134 18.73 4.08 -20.15
N GLU A 135 18.68 3.09 -19.26
CA GLU A 135 17.48 2.26 -19.05
C GLU A 135 16.36 3.07 -18.38
N VAL A 136 16.67 3.91 -17.39
CA VAL A 136 15.69 4.85 -16.81
C VAL A 136 15.13 5.78 -17.89
N PHE A 137 16.00 6.37 -18.71
CA PHE A 137 15.58 7.22 -19.82
C PHE A 137 14.74 6.45 -20.84
N GLY A 138 15.24 5.32 -21.31
CA GLY A 138 14.64 4.50 -22.37
C GLY A 138 13.28 3.94 -21.97
N TYR A 139 13.13 3.47 -20.74
CA TYR A 139 11.92 2.78 -20.28
C TYR A 139 10.89 3.71 -19.63
N VAL A 140 11.32 4.87 -19.09
CA VAL A 140 10.43 5.78 -18.35
C VAL A 140 10.62 7.24 -18.77
N GLY A 141 11.85 7.77 -18.66
CA GLY A 141 12.12 9.21 -18.77
C GLY A 141 11.62 9.82 -20.08
N LYS A 142 11.90 9.19 -21.23
CA LYS A 142 11.48 9.70 -22.54
C LYS A 142 9.95 9.82 -22.70
N HIS A 143 9.20 8.96 -22.01
CA HIS A 143 7.73 8.89 -22.06
C HIS A 143 7.07 9.91 -21.14
N LEU A 144 7.72 10.22 -20.02
CA LEU A 144 7.23 11.19 -19.04
C LEU A 144 7.89 12.57 -19.20
N GLY A 145 8.59 12.82 -20.31
CA GLY A 145 9.22 14.11 -20.61
C GLY A 145 10.47 14.43 -19.79
N PHE A 146 11.14 13.45 -19.19
CA PHE A 146 12.35 13.67 -18.41
C PHE A 146 13.61 13.33 -19.22
N SER A 147 14.48 14.34 -19.38
CA SER A 147 15.85 14.11 -19.86
C SER A 147 16.72 13.62 -18.70
N ILE A 148 17.64 12.69 -18.98
CA ILE A 148 18.54 12.16 -17.96
C ILE A 148 19.96 12.61 -18.28
N GLN A 149 20.63 13.23 -17.31
CA GLN A 149 22.05 13.58 -17.38
C GLN A 149 22.84 12.65 -16.44
N TYR A 150 23.59 11.72 -17.02
CA TYR A 150 24.52 10.89 -16.26
C TYR A 150 25.86 11.62 -16.12
N VAL A 151 26.32 11.84 -14.88
CA VAL A 151 27.58 12.54 -14.60
C VAL A 151 28.63 11.55 -14.11
N LYS A 152 29.67 11.34 -14.91
CA LYS A 152 30.84 10.51 -14.57
C LYS A 152 32.12 11.32 -14.72
N ASN A 153 32.92 11.43 -13.65
CA ASN A 153 34.22 12.13 -13.67
C ASN A 153 34.14 13.55 -14.27
N ASP A 154 33.17 14.35 -13.82
CA ASP A 154 32.90 15.72 -14.29
C ASP A 154 32.54 15.86 -15.78
N ARG A 155 32.25 14.75 -16.47
CA ARG A 155 31.66 14.74 -17.82
C ARG A 155 30.23 14.22 -17.74
N GLY A 156 29.29 14.97 -18.32
CA GLY A 156 27.89 14.62 -18.36
C GLY A 156 27.46 14.21 -19.76
N GLU A 157 26.89 13.01 -19.90
CA GLU A 157 26.15 12.62 -21.11
C GLU A 157 24.66 12.83 -20.86
N ILE A 158 23.96 13.43 -21.82
CA ILE A 158 22.54 13.77 -21.68
C ILE A 158 21.72 13.02 -22.72
N SER A 159 20.77 12.24 -22.23
CA SER A 159 19.71 11.62 -23.02
C SER A 159 18.50 12.56 -23.01
N HIS A 160 18.19 13.14 -24.17
CA HIS A 160 17.17 14.19 -24.31
C HIS A 160 15.78 13.61 -24.60
N ALA A 161 14.82 13.94 -23.74
CA ALA A 161 13.41 13.60 -23.99
C ALA A 161 12.82 14.49 -25.10
N PRO A 162 11.90 13.97 -25.93
CA PRO A 162 11.08 14.82 -26.79
C PRO A 162 10.22 15.72 -25.90
N ASN A 163 10.18 17.03 -26.15
CA ASN A 163 9.46 18.01 -25.33
C ASN A 163 9.79 17.89 -23.82
N PRO A 164 11.03 18.22 -23.41
CA PRO A 164 11.48 17.96 -22.04
C PRO A 164 10.78 18.87 -21.03
N ILE A 165 10.25 18.27 -19.96
CA ILE A 165 9.70 18.91 -18.77
C ILE A 165 10.82 19.30 -17.80
N ALA A 166 11.75 18.37 -17.58
CA ALA A 166 12.90 18.58 -16.69
C ALA A 166 14.12 17.75 -17.14
N THR A 167 15.30 18.14 -16.66
CA THR A 167 16.54 17.35 -16.78
C THR A 167 16.95 16.88 -15.40
N ILE A 168 17.13 15.57 -15.25
CA ILE A 168 17.40 14.92 -13.98
C ILE A 168 18.84 14.44 -13.98
N GLN A 169 19.60 14.89 -13.00
CA GLN A 169 21.00 14.52 -12.84
C GLN A 169 21.11 13.24 -12.02
N MET A 170 21.95 12.32 -12.50
CA MET A 170 22.21 11.06 -11.83
C MET A 170 23.72 10.86 -11.66
N TYR A 171 24.11 10.59 -10.43
CA TYR A 171 25.46 10.28 -10.00
C TYR A 171 25.50 8.84 -9.48
N HIS A 172 26.58 8.15 -9.75
CA HIS A 172 26.82 6.83 -9.17
C HIS A 172 27.76 6.97 -7.98
N GLN A 173 27.32 6.55 -6.79
CA GLN A 173 28.14 6.45 -5.59
C GLN A 173 28.52 4.98 -5.36
N GLY A 174 29.80 4.64 -5.22
CA GLY A 174 30.28 3.27 -5.01
C GLY A 174 31.20 2.74 -6.11
N GLY A 175 31.47 1.43 -6.09
CA GLY A 175 32.45 0.78 -6.98
C GLY A 175 32.16 0.94 -8.48
N ILE A 176 33.19 0.86 -9.32
CA ILE A 176 33.14 1.13 -10.78
C ILE A 176 32.16 0.18 -11.51
N ASP A 177 31.84 -0.96 -10.90
CA ASP A 177 31.02 -2.05 -11.46
C ASP A 177 29.50 -1.91 -11.21
N GLY A 178 29.03 -0.76 -10.70
CA GLY A 178 27.60 -0.44 -10.59
C GLY A 178 26.92 -0.93 -9.30
N ALA A 179 25.59 -0.76 -9.23
CA ALA A 179 24.77 -1.12 -8.07
C ALA A 179 24.92 -2.59 -7.63
N LYS A 180 25.32 -3.49 -8.55
CA LYS A 180 25.52 -4.92 -8.29
C LYS A 180 26.74 -5.22 -7.40
N VAL A 181 27.64 -4.25 -7.17
CA VAL A 181 28.84 -4.39 -6.31
C VAL A 181 28.84 -3.34 -5.18
N GLY A 182 27.65 -2.95 -4.71
CA GLY A 182 27.49 -1.96 -3.64
C GLY A 182 27.45 -0.51 -4.13
N GLY A 183 27.11 -0.29 -5.40
CA GLY A 183 26.80 1.04 -5.93
C GLY A 183 25.39 1.52 -5.56
N HIS A 184 25.21 2.83 -5.44
CA HIS A 184 23.95 3.50 -5.20
C HIS A 184 23.83 4.71 -6.15
N TRP A 185 22.61 5.03 -6.57
CA TRP A 185 22.37 6.19 -7.42
C TRP A 185 21.95 7.36 -6.56
N GLU A 186 22.46 8.55 -6.87
CA GLU A 186 22.10 9.78 -6.17
C GLU A 186 21.92 10.93 -7.14
N ARG A 187 21.29 12.01 -6.67
CA ARG A 187 21.04 13.22 -7.47
C ARG A 187 22.12 14.29 -7.34
N SER A 188 23.05 14.11 -6.41
CA SER A 188 24.24 14.95 -6.25
C SER A 188 25.45 14.09 -5.89
N ASN A 189 26.65 14.56 -6.27
CA ASN A 189 27.92 14.05 -5.72
C ASN A 189 28.36 14.81 -4.47
N ASN A 190 27.65 15.89 -4.10
CA ASN A 190 27.85 16.62 -2.87
C ASN A 190 26.93 16.04 -1.78
N THR A 191 27.51 15.39 -0.78
CA THR A 191 26.76 14.80 0.34
C THR A 191 25.99 15.82 1.16
N GLU A 192 26.41 17.09 1.17
CA GLU A 192 25.67 18.17 1.87
C GLU A 192 24.37 18.56 1.16
N GLU A 193 24.23 18.21 -0.12
CA GLU A 193 23.01 18.42 -0.89
C GLU A 193 22.04 17.25 -0.79
N ILE A 194 22.43 16.15 -0.14
CA ILE A 194 21.61 14.95 0.05
C ILE A 194 21.01 14.97 1.45
N VAL A 195 19.69 14.95 1.54
CA VAL A 195 18.95 14.97 2.82
C VAL A 195 18.35 13.60 3.07
N ASP A 196 18.58 13.07 4.28
CA ASP A 196 18.03 11.79 4.72
C ASP A 196 16.60 11.97 5.26
N VAL A 197 15.66 12.10 4.32
CA VAL A 197 14.22 12.33 4.61
C VAL A 197 13.60 11.11 5.34
N GLU A 198 14.20 9.93 5.23
CA GLU A 198 13.74 8.72 5.95
C GLU A 198 13.72 8.92 7.48
N GLN A 199 14.60 9.77 8.01
CA GLN A 199 14.70 10.07 9.44
C GLN A 199 13.75 11.18 9.90
N GLU A 200 12.98 11.77 8.99
CA GLU A 200 12.02 12.83 9.34
C GLU A 200 10.75 12.26 9.98
N ASN A 201 10.16 13.02 10.90
CA ASN A 201 9.01 12.60 11.72
C ASN A 201 7.72 12.39 10.92
N ASP A 202 7.66 12.85 9.67
CA ASP A 202 6.50 12.72 8.78
C ASP A 202 6.57 11.49 7.87
N THR A 203 7.64 10.69 7.96
CA THR A 203 7.75 9.37 7.33
C THR A 203 6.75 8.41 7.96
N GLN A 204 5.88 7.82 7.14
CA GLN A 204 4.78 6.97 7.57
C GLN A 204 5.04 5.49 7.30
N LEU A 205 5.93 5.15 6.35
CA LEU A 205 6.12 3.76 5.91
C LEU A 205 7.23 3.00 6.64
N THR A 206 7.89 3.61 7.63
CA THR A 206 9.05 3.03 8.35
C THR A 206 8.80 1.61 8.86
N SER A 207 7.62 1.34 9.42
CA SER A 207 7.27 0.02 9.96
C SER A 207 7.08 -1.05 8.85
N LEU A 208 6.72 -0.64 7.64
CA LEU A 208 6.49 -1.53 6.49
C LEU A 208 7.80 -1.88 5.75
N LEU A 209 8.82 -1.01 5.78
CA LEU A 209 10.06 -1.18 4.99
C LEU A 209 10.74 -2.55 5.19
N PRO A 210 10.84 -3.12 6.41
CA PRO A 210 11.47 -4.43 6.61
C PRO A 210 10.79 -5.57 5.85
N LEU A 211 9.50 -5.39 5.50
CA LEU A 211 8.68 -6.36 4.78
C LEU A 211 8.78 -6.22 3.25
N LEU A 212 9.64 -5.31 2.77
CA LEU A 212 9.82 -5.01 1.36
C LEU A 212 11.28 -5.23 0.94
N GLY A 213 11.51 -6.19 0.04
CA GLY A 213 12.77 -6.36 -0.65
C GLY A 213 13.77 -7.34 -0.03
N ASN A 214 13.42 -8.04 1.05
CA ASN A 214 14.37 -8.95 1.73
C ASN A 214 14.05 -10.43 1.50
N ASP A 215 12.77 -10.77 1.34
CA ASP A 215 12.32 -12.14 1.14
C ASP A 215 11.07 -12.12 0.25
N ASN A 216 11.07 -12.97 -0.78
CA ASN A 216 9.99 -13.01 -1.76
C ASN A 216 8.66 -13.46 -1.16
N ASP A 217 8.71 -14.38 -0.18
CA ASP A 217 7.51 -14.89 0.48
C ASP A 217 6.92 -13.82 1.41
N ILE A 218 7.75 -12.92 1.94
CA ILE A 218 7.33 -11.82 2.81
C ILE A 218 6.83 -10.62 1.99
N ASN A 219 7.43 -10.36 0.83
CA ASN A 219 7.09 -9.23 -0.04
C ASN A 219 5.60 -9.14 -0.35
N SER A 220 4.95 -10.28 -0.62
CA SER A 220 3.52 -10.32 -0.95
C SER A 220 2.66 -9.69 0.16
N HIS A 221 2.98 -9.98 1.42
CA HIS A 221 2.31 -9.40 2.59
C HIS A 221 2.72 -7.95 2.82
N GLY A 222 4.00 -7.61 2.63
CA GLY A 222 4.48 -6.22 2.67
C GLY A 222 3.74 -5.32 1.68
N PHE A 223 3.56 -5.78 0.43
CA PHE A 223 2.74 -5.08 -0.57
C PHE A 223 1.26 -5.05 -0.18
N GLY A 224 0.71 -6.11 0.42
CA GLY A 224 -0.65 -6.11 0.93
C GLY A 224 -0.88 -4.98 1.95
N LEU A 225 0.02 -4.83 2.91
CA LEU A 225 -0.02 -3.74 3.90
C LEU A 225 0.19 -2.37 3.26
N LEU A 226 1.15 -2.25 2.32
CA LEU A 226 1.38 -0.99 1.60
C LEU A 226 0.14 -0.56 0.82
N LYS A 227 -0.54 -1.51 0.17
CA LYS A 227 -1.78 -1.22 -0.57
C LYS A 227 -2.89 -0.72 0.35
N LYS A 228 -3.10 -1.41 1.48
CA LYS A 228 -4.05 -0.95 2.50
C LYS A 228 -3.68 0.43 3.04
N HIS A 229 -2.40 0.70 3.27
CA HIS A 229 -1.93 2.01 3.72
C HIS A 229 -2.28 3.12 2.73
N VAL A 230 -1.95 2.94 1.44
CA VAL A 230 -2.29 3.92 0.39
C VAL A 230 -3.80 4.10 0.25
N GLN A 231 -4.58 3.03 0.33
CA GLN A 231 -6.05 3.11 0.34
C GLN A 231 -6.59 3.89 1.53
N THR A 232 -6.06 3.66 2.74
CA THR A 232 -6.44 4.41 3.95
C THR A 232 -6.06 5.89 3.81
N THR A 233 -4.87 6.21 3.30
CA THR A 233 -4.46 7.60 3.01
C THR A 233 -5.41 8.28 2.03
N ALA A 234 -5.85 7.57 0.98
CA ALA A 234 -6.83 8.07 0.02
C ALA A 234 -8.23 8.27 0.60
N LYS A 235 -8.53 7.71 1.78
CA LYS A 235 -9.77 7.98 2.52
C LYS A 235 -9.61 9.14 3.48
N VAL A 236 -8.41 9.45 3.99
CA VAL A 236 -8.16 10.64 4.85
C VAL A 236 -8.53 11.94 4.12
N THR A 237 -8.45 11.94 2.80
CA THR A 237 -8.88 13.07 1.98
C THR A 237 -10.40 13.25 1.98
N GLU A 238 -11.15 12.24 2.40
CA GLU A 238 -12.62 12.16 2.41
C GLU A 238 -13.18 12.12 3.85
N GLU A 239 -12.44 11.56 4.82
CA GLU A 239 -12.84 11.31 6.21
C GLU A 239 -11.82 11.86 7.23
N ASN A 240 -12.30 12.39 8.37
CA ASN A 240 -11.48 13.18 9.29
C ASN A 240 -10.70 12.39 10.38
N ASP A 241 -10.93 11.08 10.56
CA ASP A 241 -10.21 10.31 11.59
C ASP A 241 -10.01 8.84 11.19
N LEU A 242 -8.84 8.54 10.63
CA LEU A 242 -8.41 7.18 10.28
C LEU A 242 -7.20 6.72 11.10
N LYS A 243 -6.98 7.34 12.27
CA LYS A 243 -5.84 7.01 13.14
C LYS A 243 -5.85 5.54 13.57
N HIS A 244 -7.04 4.98 13.75
CA HIS A 244 -7.21 3.59 14.17
C HIS A 244 -6.73 2.61 13.08
N GLU A 245 -7.06 2.87 11.82
CA GLU A 245 -6.68 2.08 10.66
C GLU A 245 -5.16 2.10 10.46
N PHE A 246 -4.54 3.28 10.52
CA PHE A 246 -3.07 3.37 10.45
C PHE A 246 -2.40 2.64 11.61
N LEU A 247 -2.96 2.74 12.82
CA LEU A 247 -2.43 2.05 13.99
C LEU A 247 -2.51 0.52 13.82
N ILE A 248 -3.59 -0.01 13.23
CA ILE A 248 -3.68 -1.44 12.88
C ILE A 248 -2.58 -1.82 11.89
N LEU A 249 -2.36 -1.04 10.83
CA LEU A 249 -1.36 -1.35 9.81
C LEU A 249 0.05 -1.34 10.37
N THR A 250 0.40 -0.33 11.18
CA THR A 250 1.70 -0.26 11.87
C THR A 250 1.89 -1.41 12.83
N THR A 251 0.89 -1.70 13.69
CA THR A 251 0.94 -2.83 14.63
C THR A 251 1.11 -4.15 13.89
N SER A 252 0.43 -4.33 12.76
CA SER A 252 0.57 -5.52 11.93
C SER A 252 1.98 -5.69 11.39
N ALA A 253 2.55 -4.61 10.84
CA ALA A 253 3.89 -4.64 10.28
C ALA A 253 4.96 -4.95 11.36
N GLU A 254 4.83 -4.33 12.54
CA GLU A 254 5.72 -4.56 13.68
C GLU A 254 5.64 -5.99 14.19
N GLN A 255 4.43 -6.53 14.37
CA GLN A 255 4.21 -7.91 14.81
C GLN A 255 4.77 -8.91 13.80
N ILE A 256 4.53 -8.71 12.50
CA ILE A 256 5.08 -9.57 11.44
C ILE A 256 6.61 -9.52 11.44
N ASN A 257 7.21 -8.33 11.52
CA ASN A 257 8.66 -8.18 11.57
C ASN A 257 9.28 -8.85 12.82
N PHE A 258 8.65 -8.70 13.98
CA PHE A 258 9.05 -9.40 15.20
C PHE A 258 8.99 -10.92 15.02
N TYR A 259 7.89 -11.43 14.45
CA TYR A 259 7.72 -12.86 14.20
C TYR A 259 8.79 -13.43 13.26
N ILE A 260 9.09 -12.72 12.17
CA ILE A 260 10.15 -13.09 11.23
C ILE A 260 11.51 -13.17 11.94
N LYS A 261 11.83 -12.16 12.76
CA LYS A 261 13.07 -12.15 13.56
C LYS A 261 13.11 -13.28 14.59
N ALA A 262 11.98 -13.61 15.22
CA ALA A 262 11.91 -14.72 16.15
C ALA A 262 12.17 -16.07 15.45
N LEU A 263 11.67 -16.25 14.22
CA LEU A 263 11.83 -17.49 13.46
C LEU A 263 13.27 -17.79 13.01
N THR A 264 14.17 -16.80 13.01
CA THR A 264 15.60 -17.01 12.69
C THR A 264 16.31 -17.80 13.79
N VAL A 265 15.83 -17.70 15.03
CA VAL A 265 16.45 -18.32 16.21
C VAL A 265 15.56 -19.36 16.89
N LEU A 266 14.24 -19.30 16.70
CA LEU A 266 13.28 -20.21 17.32
C LEU A 266 12.43 -20.98 16.30
N PRO A 267 11.96 -22.18 16.65
CA PRO A 267 10.93 -22.86 15.89
C PRO A 267 9.58 -22.16 16.02
N LYS A 268 8.69 -22.42 15.04
CA LYS A 268 7.38 -21.75 14.92
C LYS A 268 6.50 -21.91 16.16
N ASP A 269 6.52 -23.07 16.81
CA ASP A 269 5.77 -23.35 18.03
C ASP A 269 6.20 -22.49 19.22
N LEU A 270 7.46 -22.03 19.26
CA LEU A 270 7.97 -21.12 20.28
C LEU A 270 7.86 -19.64 19.87
N ALA A 271 8.01 -19.33 18.59
CA ALA A 271 7.94 -17.95 18.10
C ALA A 271 6.51 -17.37 18.15
N VAL A 272 5.48 -18.17 17.87
CA VAL A 272 4.08 -17.69 17.84
C VAL A 272 3.61 -17.18 19.22
N PRO A 273 3.79 -17.92 20.33
CA PRO A 273 3.41 -17.43 21.66
C PRO A 273 4.07 -16.11 22.07
N LEU A 274 5.26 -15.79 21.54
CA LEU A 274 5.95 -14.55 21.85
C LEU A 274 5.25 -13.31 21.31
N LEU A 275 4.39 -13.44 20.30
CA LEU A 275 3.57 -12.32 19.81
C LEU A 275 2.46 -11.92 20.81
N GLY A 276 2.21 -12.75 21.83
CA GLY A 276 1.12 -12.56 22.78
C GLY A 276 -0.25 -12.93 22.24
N ASP A 277 -1.28 -12.72 23.07
CA ASP A 277 -2.65 -13.18 22.80
C ASP A 277 -3.43 -12.31 21.79
N ARG A 278 -2.87 -11.18 21.37
CA ARG A 278 -3.59 -10.16 20.60
C ARG A 278 -2.86 -9.84 19.29
N LEU A 279 -3.29 -10.52 18.24
CA LEU A 279 -2.82 -10.29 16.88
C LEU A 279 -3.84 -9.44 16.12
N THR A 280 -3.34 -8.60 15.22
CA THR A 280 -4.20 -8.04 14.16
C THR A 280 -4.60 -9.15 13.18
N GLU A 281 -5.62 -8.89 12.36
CA GLU A 281 -6.06 -9.85 11.35
C GLU A 281 -4.95 -10.15 10.34
N GLU A 282 -4.24 -9.11 9.90
CA GLU A 282 -3.12 -9.20 8.98
C GLU A 282 -1.99 -10.06 9.54
N THR A 283 -1.63 -9.86 10.82
CA THR A 283 -0.61 -10.68 11.50
C THR A 283 -1.06 -12.13 11.63
N ALA A 284 -2.31 -12.37 12.04
CA ALA A 284 -2.84 -13.72 12.20
C ALA A 284 -2.83 -14.49 10.87
N ASN A 285 -3.24 -13.83 9.79
CA ASN A 285 -3.20 -14.40 8.45
C ASN A 285 -1.76 -14.71 8.03
N PHE A 286 -0.81 -13.77 8.21
CA PHE A 286 0.60 -13.98 7.94
C PHE A 286 1.17 -15.19 8.68
N VAL A 287 0.96 -15.27 9.99
CA VAL A 287 1.44 -16.39 10.82
C VAL A 287 0.88 -17.73 10.35
N SER A 288 -0.36 -17.75 9.85
CA SER A 288 -0.98 -18.98 9.36
C SER A 288 -0.41 -19.45 8.02
N GLU A 289 -0.16 -18.52 7.10
CA GLU A 289 0.25 -18.80 5.72
C GLU A 289 1.77 -18.92 5.55
N TYR A 290 2.55 -18.18 6.33
CA TYR A 290 3.99 -18.14 6.20
C TYR A 290 4.65 -19.44 6.67
N ILE A 291 5.40 -20.05 5.74
CA ILE A 291 6.21 -21.25 5.96
C ILE A 291 7.67 -20.82 5.92
N PRO A 292 8.36 -20.72 7.07
CA PRO A 292 9.74 -20.28 7.07
C PRO A 292 10.64 -21.29 6.37
N THR A 293 11.56 -20.78 5.56
CA THR A 293 12.68 -21.58 5.06
C THR A 293 13.46 -22.15 6.25
N LEU A 294 13.83 -23.42 6.20
CA LEU A 294 14.52 -24.09 7.29
C LEU A 294 15.91 -23.45 7.49
N GLN A 295 16.08 -22.69 8.57
CA GLN A 295 17.37 -22.12 8.96
C GLN A 295 18.07 -23.02 9.97
N VAL A 296 19.41 -23.05 9.92
CA VAL A 296 20.22 -23.68 10.98
C VAL A 296 20.07 -22.79 12.21
N ARG A 297 19.41 -23.31 13.24
CA ARG A 297 19.16 -22.59 14.50
C ARG A 297 20.17 -23.02 15.55
N GLU A 298 20.55 -22.07 16.39
CA GLU A 298 21.34 -22.37 17.57
C GLU A 298 20.45 -23.00 18.64
N PRO A 299 20.76 -24.22 19.14
CA PRO A 299 19.90 -24.92 20.10
C PRO A 299 19.74 -24.18 21.43
N ILE A 300 20.64 -23.25 21.74
CA ILE A 300 20.69 -22.56 23.03
C ILE A 300 19.40 -21.77 23.31
N TYR A 301 18.87 -21.06 22.31
CA TYR A 301 17.65 -20.26 22.46
C TYR A 301 16.43 -21.15 22.68
N GLU A 302 16.28 -22.22 21.89
CA GLU A 302 15.20 -23.19 22.07
C GLU A 302 15.27 -23.84 23.46
N GLN A 303 16.45 -24.27 23.89
CA GLN A 303 16.65 -24.84 25.23
C GLN A 303 16.27 -23.83 26.32
N TRP A 304 16.64 -22.56 26.17
CA TRP A 304 16.31 -21.52 27.14
C TRP A 304 14.81 -21.26 27.27
N PHE A 305 14.07 -21.24 26.16
CA PHE A 305 12.61 -21.04 26.18
C PHE A 305 11.85 -22.28 26.68
N ARG A 306 12.38 -23.49 26.47
CA ARG A 306 11.76 -24.73 26.97
C ARG A 306 12.10 -25.06 28.42
N ALA A 307 13.23 -24.57 28.94
CA ALA A 307 13.67 -24.85 30.29
C ALA A 307 12.83 -24.12 31.36
N GLU A 308 12.58 -24.80 32.48
CA GLU A 308 12.03 -24.14 33.67
C GLU A 308 13.05 -23.11 34.22
N PRO A 309 12.60 -22.08 34.97
CA PRO A 309 13.47 -20.98 35.41
C PRO A 309 14.79 -21.41 36.09
N GLU A 310 14.76 -22.51 36.82
CA GLU A 310 15.90 -23.06 37.57
C GLU A 310 16.93 -23.79 36.69
N TYR A 311 16.54 -24.21 35.48
CA TYR A 311 17.34 -24.99 34.54
C TYR A 311 17.68 -24.23 33.26
N LYS A 312 17.44 -22.93 33.22
CA LYS A 312 17.81 -22.11 32.06
C LYS A 312 19.32 -22.18 31.83
N PRO A 313 19.77 -22.47 30.60
CA PRO A 313 21.18 -22.49 30.30
C PRO A 313 21.77 -21.10 30.51
N HIS A 314 23.06 -21.05 30.87
CA HIS A 314 23.79 -19.80 30.96
C HIS A 314 23.96 -19.21 29.56
N LEU A 315 23.72 -17.91 29.43
CA LEU A 315 23.84 -17.16 28.19
C LEU A 315 25.05 -16.25 28.27
N ASN A 316 25.70 -16.01 27.14
CA ASN A 316 26.65 -14.92 27.00
C ASN A 316 25.91 -13.57 26.75
N GLU A 317 26.65 -12.46 26.75
CA GLU A 317 26.06 -11.11 26.59
C GLU A 317 25.25 -10.94 25.28
N GLU A 318 25.71 -11.52 24.17
CA GLU A 318 25.01 -11.43 22.87
C GLU A 318 23.72 -12.27 22.89
N GLU A 319 23.78 -13.47 23.45
CA GLU A 319 22.63 -14.35 23.60
C GLU A 319 21.57 -13.76 24.54
N GLU A 320 22.00 -13.12 25.64
CA GLU A 320 21.10 -12.39 26.55
C GLU A 320 20.37 -11.27 25.82
N LEU A 321 21.05 -10.50 24.98
CA LEU A 321 20.43 -9.44 24.18
C LEU A 321 19.37 -9.99 23.22
N VAL A 322 19.64 -11.13 22.57
CA VAL A 322 18.66 -11.80 21.71
C VAL A 322 17.43 -12.20 22.52
N ILE A 323 17.60 -12.85 23.67
CA ILE A 323 16.49 -13.25 24.54
C ILE A 323 15.69 -12.04 25.05
N ILE A 324 16.36 -10.97 25.49
CA ILE A 324 15.69 -9.74 25.93
C ILE A 324 14.83 -9.17 24.79
N ASN A 325 15.35 -9.11 23.57
CA ASN A 325 14.58 -8.64 22.43
C ASN A 325 13.36 -9.53 22.13
N LEU A 326 13.50 -10.85 22.25
CA LEU A 326 12.40 -11.81 22.05
C LEU A 326 11.34 -11.78 23.16
N LEU A 327 11.68 -11.29 24.35
CA LEU A 327 10.72 -11.14 25.46
C LEU A 327 9.97 -9.81 25.45
N ASN A 328 10.34 -8.89 24.57
CA ASN A 328 9.72 -7.58 24.42
C ASN A 328 9.04 -7.46 23.04
N PRO A 329 7.93 -8.19 22.80
CA PRO A 329 7.19 -8.08 21.56
C PRO A 329 6.54 -6.69 21.41
N PRO A 330 6.18 -6.29 20.18
CA PRO A 330 5.39 -5.08 19.94
C PRO A 330 4.10 -5.09 20.77
N GLU A 331 3.86 -4.03 21.53
CA GLU A 331 2.66 -3.92 22.35
C GLU A 331 1.42 -3.73 21.48
N TYR A 332 0.33 -4.44 21.80
CA TYR A 332 -0.97 -4.18 21.18
C TYR A 332 -1.58 -2.91 21.79
N PRO A 333 -1.64 -1.78 21.05
CA PRO A 333 -1.97 -0.48 21.63
C PRO A 333 -3.33 -0.47 22.32
N GLU A 334 -3.43 0.16 23.50
CA GLU A 334 -4.69 0.30 24.24
C GLU A 334 -5.80 0.94 23.41
N ALA A 335 -5.45 1.88 22.51
CA ALA A 335 -6.39 2.51 21.60
C ALA A 335 -7.13 1.50 20.69
N LEU A 336 -6.47 0.41 20.29
CA LEU A 336 -7.10 -0.69 19.54
C LEU A 336 -7.98 -1.60 20.41
N GLN A 337 -7.82 -1.53 21.74
CA GLN A 337 -8.63 -2.29 22.71
C GLN A 337 -9.97 -1.59 22.96
N VAL A 338 -9.93 -0.26 23.13
CA VAL A 338 -11.12 0.56 23.38
C VAL A 338 -12.04 0.63 22.16
N ALA A 339 -11.49 0.59 20.94
CA ALA A 339 -12.29 0.56 19.71
C ALA A 339 -13.23 -0.66 19.62
N LYS A 340 -12.76 -1.86 20.03
CA LYS A 340 -13.62 -3.05 20.13
C LYS A 340 -14.72 -2.89 21.18
N HIS A 341 -14.50 -2.14 22.25
CA HIS A 341 -15.54 -1.87 23.25
C HIS A 341 -16.48 -0.73 22.84
N ARG A 342 -16.02 0.30 22.11
CA ARG A 342 -16.87 1.39 21.62
C ARG A 342 -17.84 0.98 20.51
N VAL A 343 -17.49 -0.01 19.68
CA VAL A 343 -18.43 -0.61 18.72
C VAL A 343 -19.48 -1.48 19.44
N VAL A 344 -19.18 -1.94 20.66
CA VAL A 344 -20.12 -2.71 21.50
C VAL A 344 -20.91 -1.80 22.48
N GLU A 345 -20.44 -0.58 22.77
CA GLU A 345 -21.07 0.37 23.70
C GLU A 345 -21.87 1.50 23.05
N LYS A 346 -21.98 1.55 21.72
CA LYS A 346 -23.24 2.00 21.13
C LYS A 346 -24.14 0.77 21.13
N ASP A 347 -24.74 0.48 22.28
CA ASP A 347 -25.87 -0.43 22.42
C ASP A 347 -26.86 -0.08 21.30
N PRO A 348 -26.89 -0.82 20.17
CA PRO A 348 -28.09 -0.80 19.39
C PRO A 348 -29.00 -1.55 20.34
N LYS A 349 -29.96 -0.85 20.97
CA LYS A 349 -31.15 -1.54 21.43
C LYS A 349 -31.46 -2.51 20.30
N THR A 350 -31.27 -3.81 20.56
CA THR A 350 -31.66 -4.84 19.64
C THR A 350 -33.16 -4.66 19.59
N GLU A 351 -33.63 -3.78 18.71
CA GLU A 351 -35.01 -3.60 18.39
C GLU A 351 -35.34 -4.93 17.73
N HIS A 352 -35.81 -5.86 18.55
CA HIS A 352 -36.56 -6.98 18.07
C HIS A 352 -37.62 -6.38 17.15
N LEU A 353 -37.57 -6.78 15.88
CA LEU A 353 -38.61 -6.42 14.93
C LEU A 353 -39.94 -6.70 15.60
N THR A 354 -40.82 -5.72 15.60
CA THR A 354 -42.20 -5.94 16.01
C THR A 354 -42.79 -7.02 15.11
N GLU A 355 -43.79 -7.76 15.60
CA GLU A 355 -44.46 -8.79 14.79
C GLU A 355 -44.95 -8.24 13.44
N GLN A 356 -45.32 -6.95 13.39
CA GLN A 356 -45.75 -6.27 12.18
C GLN A 356 -44.58 -6.04 11.19
N GLU A 357 -43.40 -5.66 11.68
CA GLU A 357 -42.20 -5.51 10.85
C GLU A 357 -41.66 -6.84 10.36
N GLN A 358 -41.78 -7.89 11.18
CA GLN A 358 -41.40 -9.24 10.78
C GLN A 358 -42.34 -9.78 9.69
N GLN A 359 -43.64 -9.50 9.78
CA GLN A 359 -44.61 -9.83 8.74
C GLN A 359 -44.36 -9.03 7.44
N ALA A 360 -44.02 -7.75 7.53
CA ALA A 360 -43.68 -6.93 6.37
C ALA A 360 -42.42 -7.46 5.66
N LEU A 361 -41.38 -7.81 6.43
CA LEU A 361 -40.16 -8.43 5.92
C LEU A 361 -40.44 -9.77 5.21
N GLU A 362 -41.23 -10.63 5.83
CA GLU A 362 -41.60 -11.92 5.24
C GLU A 362 -42.43 -11.76 3.96
N ALA A 363 -43.31 -10.75 3.89
CA ALA A 363 -44.08 -10.44 2.69
C ALA A 363 -43.17 -9.98 1.54
N THR A 364 -42.29 -9.01 1.77
CA THR A 364 -41.34 -8.50 0.76
C THR A 364 -40.39 -9.58 0.26
N ILE A 365 -39.87 -10.42 1.16
CA ILE A 365 -39.00 -11.54 0.80
C ILE A 365 -39.78 -12.61 0.01
N SER A 366 -41.02 -12.91 0.40
CA SER A 366 -41.84 -13.94 -0.25
C SER A 366 -42.23 -13.58 -1.69
N GLU A 367 -42.44 -12.29 -1.97
CA GLU A 367 -42.75 -11.78 -3.31
C GLU A 367 -41.56 -11.98 -4.27
N GLN A 368 -40.34 -11.74 -3.80
CA GLN A 368 -39.10 -11.88 -4.59
C GLN A 368 -38.59 -13.33 -4.70
N LYS A 369 -38.96 -14.21 -3.76
CA LYS A 369 -38.53 -15.63 -3.73
C LYS A 369 -38.96 -16.45 -4.95
N LYS A 370 -39.98 -16.01 -5.68
CA LYS A 370 -40.49 -16.73 -6.85
C LYS A 370 -39.69 -16.50 -8.13
N GLU A 371 -38.81 -15.49 -8.15
CA GLU A 371 -38.18 -15.03 -9.40
C GLU A 371 -36.65 -15.11 -9.38
N LEU A 372 -36.02 -15.24 -8.21
CA LEU A 372 -34.57 -15.17 -8.08
C LEU A 372 -33.90 -16.54 -7.87
N PRO A 373 -32.75 -16.82 -8.53
CA PRO A 373 -31.85 -17.91 -8.16
C PRO A 373 -31.45 -17.85 -6.69
N LYS A 374 -31.27 -19.01 -6.05
CA LYS A 374 -31.03 -19.14 -4.60
C LYS A 374 -29.90 -18.26 -4.07
N GLU A 375 -28.80 -18.17 -4.80
CA GLU A 375 -27.61 -17.40 -4.38
C GLU A 375 -27.86 -15.88 -4.41
N ILE A 376 -28.60 -15.39 -5.41
CA ILE A 376 -29.03 -13.98 -5.49
C ILE A 376 -30.06 -13.69 -4.39
N PHE A 377 -30.96 -14.63 -4.13
CA PHE A 377 -31.95 -14.52 -3.07
C PHE A 377 -31.34 -14.43 -1.67
N ASP A 378 -30.28 -15.21 -1.39
CA ASP A 378 -29.59 -15.18 -0.10
C ASP A 378 -28.85 -13.84 0.13
N ASN A 379 -28.24 -13.27 -0.92
CA ASN A 379 -27.65 -11.93 -0.88
C ASN A 379 -28.71 -10.84 -0.69
N TYR A 380 -29.80 -10.90 -1.45
CA TYR A 380 -30.94 -9.98 -1.33
C TYR A 380 -31.53 -10.00 0.08
N LYS A 381 -31.69 -11.20 0.67
CA LYS A 381 -32.17 -11.34 2.06
C LYS A 381 -31.24 -10.67 3.06
N LYS A 382 -29.91 -10.79 2.88
CA LYS A 382 -28.92 -10.15 3.75
C LYS A 382 -29.00 -8.62 3.64
N GLU A 383 -29.09 -8.10 2.42
CA GLU A 383 -29.20 -6.67 2.14
C GLU A 383 -30.46 -6.04 2.74
N ILE A 384 -31.63 -6.65 2.53
CA ILE A 384 -32.90 -6.19 3.12
C ILE A 384 -32.85 -6.24 4.66
N THR A 385 -32.20 -7.25 5.23
CA THR A 385 -32.05 -7.36 6.69
C THR A 385 -31.21 -6.21 7.25
N GLU A 386 -30.10 -5.85 6.59
CA GLU A 386 -29.26 -4.72 7.01
C GLU A 386 -29.97 -3.38 6.82
N LEU A 387 -30.71 -3.20 5.72
CA LEU A 387 -31.53 -2.00 5.49
C LEU A 387 -32.56 -1.81 6.62
N ILE A 388 -33.25 -2.87 7.03
CA ILE A 388 -34.24 -2.82 8.12
C ILE A 388 -33.59 -2.52 9.47
N LYS A 389 -32.40 -3.08 9.76
CA LYS A 389 -31.65 -2.73 10.99
C LYS A 389 -31.31 -1.24 11.04
N ASN A 390 -31.04 -0.64 9.89
CA ASN A 390 -30.67 0.76 9.76
C ASN A 390 -31.89 1.69 9.50
N ARG A 391 -33.12 1.17 9.48
CA ARG A 391 -34.33 1.93 9.08
C ARG A 391 -34.53 3.22 9.85
N LYS A 392 -34.28 3.20 11.16
CA LYS A 392 -34.46 4.38 12.02
C LYS A 392 -33.55 5.52 11.61
N THR A 393 -32.27 5.21 11.38
CA THR A 393 -31.29 6.18 10.90
C THR A 393 -31.65 6.69 9.49
N ILE A 394 -32.13 5.81 8.61
CA ILE A 394 -32.60 6.20 7.27
C ILE A 394 -33.79 7.16 7.37
N MET A 395 -34.77 6.88 8.24
CA MET A 395 -35.95 7.73 8.44
C MET A 395 -35.62 9.06 9.12
N GLU A 396 -34.74 9.06 10.13
CA GLU A 396 -34.26 10.29 10.79
C GLU A 396 -33.49 11.19 9.80
N ASN A 397 -32.62 10.62 8.97
CA ASN A 397 -31.89 11.38 7.94
C ASN A 397 -32.84 11.92 6.86
N ALA A 398 -33.86 11.15 6.48
CA ALA A 398 -34.88 11.62 5.55
C ALA A 398 -35.73 12.76 6.15
N GLU A 399 -36.05 12.73 7.44
CA GLU A 399 -36.75 13.82 8.13
C GLU A 399 -35.91 15.10 8.19
N ILE A 400 -34.61 14.99 8.47
CA ILE A 400 -33.68 16.13 8.43
C ILE A 400 -33.67 16.79 7.05
N ASN A 401 -33.77 15.99 6.00
CA ASN A 401 -33.78 16.45 4.61
C ASN A 401 -35.19 16.76 4.06
N ALA A 402 -36.26 16.54 4.84
CA ALA A 402 -37.64 16.73 4.37
C ALA A 402 -38.00 18.20 4.10
N SER A 403 -37.25 19.14 4.69
CA SER A 403 -37.44 20.58 4.50
C SER A 403 -36.70 21.16 3.29
N LYS A 404 -35.81 20.38 2.66
CA LYS A 404 -35.09 20.78 1.45
C LYS A 404 -35.93 20.49 0.20
N ASP A 405 -35.84 21.37 -0.79
CA ASP A 405 -36.43 21.12 -2.11
C ASP A 405 -35.66 19.97 -2.80
N GLU A 406 -36.34 19.14 -3.61
CA GLU A 406 -35.71 17.98 -4.25
C GLU A 406 -34.58 18.37 -5.21
N SER A 407 -34.64 19.58 -5.78
CA SER A 407 -33.56 20.13 -6.61
C SER A 407 -32.31 20.54 -5.83
N GLU A 408 -32.38 20.57 -4.50
CA GLU A 408 -31.28 20.96 -3.61
C GLU A 408 -30.63 19.76 -2.90
N LEU A 409 -31.16 18.55 -3.11
CA LEU A 409 -30.63 17.32 -2.54
C LEU A 409 -29.46 16.79 -3.36
N THR A 410 -28.45 16.24 -2.67
CA THR A 410 -27.45 15.39 -3.34
C THR A 410 -28.08 14.05 -3.76
N ASP A 411 -27.43 13.31 -4.65
CA ASP A 411 -27.90 11.97 -5.06
C ASP A 411 -28.04 11.02 -3.86
N GLU A 412 -27.17 11.14 -2.86
CA GLU A 412 -27.22 10.35 -1.63
C GLU A 412 -28.41 10.75 -0.75
N GLU A 413 -28.67 12.06 -0.58
CA GLU A 413 -29.80 12.54 0.19
C GLU A 413 -31.14 12.19 -0.48
N LEU A 414 -31.19 12.22 -1.82
CA LEU A 414 -32.34 11.78 -2.60
C LEU A 414 -32.58 10.27 -2.46
N ALA A 415 -31.51 9.45 -2.50
CA ALA A 415 -31.59 8.01 -2.29
C ALA A 415 -32.12 7.66 -0.89
N ILE A 416 -31.62 8.33 0.16
CA ILE A 416 -32.11 8.15 1.54
C ILE A 416 -33.59 8.53 1.65
N LYS A 417 -34.02 9.62 1.00
CA LYS A 417 -35.42 10.06 0.99
C LYS A 417 -36.34 9.07 0.28
N LEU A 418 -35.90 8.48 -0.83
CA LEU A 418 -36.63 7.43 -1.54
C LEU A 418 -36.72 6.15 -0.70
N GLN A 419 -35.63 5.71 -0.08
CA GLN A 419 -35.61 4.53 0.80
C GLN A 419 -36.54 4.70 2.01
N ALA A 420 -36.55 5.88 2.65
CA ALA A 420 -37.46 6.17 3.76
C ALA A 420 -38.94 6.13 3.32
N ARG A 421 -39.23 6.55 2.09
CA ARG A 421 -40.58 6.45 1.50
C ARG A 421 -40.97 4.99 1.28
N GLU A 422 -40.08 4.18 0.71
CA GLU A 422 -40.31 2.73 0.53
C GLU A 422 -40.57 2.02 1.86
N PHE A 423 -39.82 2.35 2.92
CA PHE A 423 -40.09 1.85 4.27
C PHE A 423 -41.47 2.25 4.78
N THR A 424 -41.88 3.51 4.58
CA THR A 424 -43.19 3.99 5.00
C THR A 424 -44.31 3.27 4.24
N GLU A 425 -44.15 3.08 2.93
CA GLU A 425 -45.10 2.34 2.07
C GLU A 425 -45.20 0.85 2.45
N ALA A 426 -44.08 0.26 2.89
CA ALA A 426 -44.03 -1.10 3.44
C ALA A 426 -44.53 -1.21 4.90
N GLY A 427 -44.99 -0.11 5.51
CA GLY A 427 -45.62 -0.08 6.82
C GLY A 427 -44.66 0.07 8.01
N PHE A 428 -43.39 0.37 7.77
CA PHE A 428 -42.43 0.70 8.82
C PHE A 428 -42.66 2.12 9.35
N LYS A 429 -42.37 2.33 10.63
CA LYS A 429 -42.49 3.64 11.31
C LYS A 429 -41.12 4.06 11.85
N PRO A 430 -40.87 5.37 12.01
CA PRO A 430 -39.63 5.89 12.59
C PRO A 430 -39.36 5.36 14.00
#